data_AF-A0A845CFE1-F1
#
_entry.id   AF-A0A845CFE1-F1
#
_cell.length_a   1.000
_cell.length_b   1.000
_cell.length_c   1.000
_cell.angle_alpha   90.00
_cell.angle_beta   90.00
_cell.angle_gamma   90.00
#
_symmetry.space_group_name_H-M   'P 1'
#
loop_
_entity.id
_entity.type
_entity.pdbx_description
1 polymer ?
#
loop_
_entity_poly.entity_id
_entity_poly.type
_entity_poly.pdbx_seq_one_letter_code
_entity_poly.pdbx_strand_id
1 'polypeptide(L)'
;MIRRISRCLAAACLAVFAALVLSPYQAQGMEKEVVFIKAFYPLDEPRFHCIDIPGHRDRVRTTAALLVHTCKEGIWNLDEQFDPAAVAKGMLRMPEYGLCVAAASATDGAKLTLKKCDGTALQNWRFENYRLRLKAHPDKCITIGTEPSRLTRGGRRLPSRHMARSLALAACSEDALERQLWRLERPMQRTGSIMPFK
;
A
#
# COMPACT_ATOMS: atom_id res chain seq x y z
N MET A 1 30.14 76.79 -39.70
CA MET A 1 28.94 76.88 -38.83
C MET A 1 27.77 76.28 -39.61
N ILE A 2 26.83 75.64 -38.91
CA ILE A 2 25.54 75.07 -39.40
C ILE A 2 25.57 73.56 -39.71
N ARG A 3 25.00 72.82 -38.75
CA ARG A 3 24.49 71.44 -38.83
C ARG A 3 23.44 71.31 -39.92
N ARG A 4 23.36 70.16 -40.59
CA ARG A 4 22.07 69.53 -40.93
C ARG A 4 22.13 68.01 -40.81
N ILE A 5 21.02 67.52 -40.29
CA ILE A 5 20.65 66.15 -39.94
C ILE A 5 19.87 65.54 -41.12
N SER A 6 19.92 64.20 -41.24
CA SER A 6 18.88 63.24 -41.74
C SER A 6 19.49 62.25 -42.72
N ARG A 7 19.64 60.96 -42.42
CA ARG A 7 18.69 59.87 -42.07
C ARG A 7 18.49 58.93 -43.27
N CYS A 8 18.39 57.64 -42.94
CA CYS A 8 17.94 56.50 -43.76
C CYS A 8 19.05 55.90 -44.67
N LEU A 9 19.21 54.59 -44.81
CA LEU A 9 18.30 53.47 -44.61
C LEU A 9 18.97 52.30 -43.87
N ALA A 10 18.18 51.66 -43.01
CA ALA A 10 18.47 50.34 -42.46
C ALA A 10 18.19 49.27 -43.54
N ALA A 11 19.17 48.43 -43.83
CA ALA A 11 18.96 47.18 -44.53
C ALA A 11 18.77 46.07 -43.48
N ALA A 12 17.57 45.52 -43.45
CA ALA A 12 17.17 44.43 -42.58
C ALA A 12 17.94 43.15 -42.93
N CYS A 13 18.72 42.63 -41.98
CA CYS A 13 19.24 41.27 -42.04
C CYS A 13 18.40 40.43 -41.07
N LEU A 14 17.43 39.68 -41.59
CA LEU A 14 16.68 38.69 -40.80
C LEU A 14 17.63 37.55 -40.43
N ALA A 15 18.18 37.59 -39.21
CA ALA A 15 18.78 36.42 -38.60
C ALA A 15 17.67 35.60 -37.94
N VAL A 16 17.23 34.53 -38.60
CA VAL A 16 16.36 33.52 -38.00
C VAL A 16 17.19 32.74 -36.99
N PHE A 17 17.17 33.16 -35.73
CA PHE A 17 17.66 32.35 -34.63
C PHE A 17 16.65 31.22 -34.39
N ALA A 18 16.92 30.04 -34.94
CA ALA A 18 16.26 28.82 -34.51
C ALA A 18 16.72 28.52 -33.08
N ALA A 19 15.99 29.06 -32.11
CA ALA A 19 16.16 28.68 -30.70
C ALA A 19 15.73 27.22 -30.57
N LEU A 20 16.70 26.30 -30.56
CA LEU A 20 16.51 24.95 -30.08
C LEU A 20 16.08 25.03 -28.63
N VAL A 21 14.76 25.03 -28.41
CA VAL A 21 14.17 24.91 -27.09
C VAL A 21 14.50 23.49 -26.63
N LEU A 22 15.62 23.33 -25.92
CA LEU A 22 15.90 22.13 -25.15
C LEU A 22 14.84 22.11 -24.05
N SER A 23 13.71 21.47 -24.33
CA SER A 23 12.70 21.17 -23.30
C SER A 23 13.41 20.50 -22.13
N PRO A 24 13.34 21.04 -20.91
CA PRO A 24 13.79 20.30 -19.75
C PRO A 24 12.87 19.09 -19.65
N TYR A 25 13.42 17.91 -19.97
CA TYR A 25 12.74 16.64 -19.69
C TYR A 25 12.54 16.63 -18.18
N GLN A 26 11.32 16.90 -17.73
CA GLN A 26 10.99 16.82 -16.33
C GLN A 26 11.22 15.38 -15.92
N ALA A 27 12.29 15.14 -15.15
CA ALA A 27 12.45 13.91 -14.40
C ALA A 27 11.28 13.86 -13.42
N GLN A 28 10.17 13.24 -13.86
CA GLN A 28 9.11 12.86 -12.95
C GLN A 28 9.78 11.98 -11.89
N GLY A 29 9.86 12.47 -10.66
CA GLY A 29 10.31 11.68 -9.54
C GLY A 29 9.49 10.40 -9.54
N MET A 30 10.15 9.25 -9.62
CA MET A 30 9.49 7.96 -9.50
C MET A 30 8.82 7.91 -8.12
N GLU A 31 7.52 8.23 -8.04
CA GLU A 31 6.74 7.88 -6.86
C GLU A 31 6.89 6.38 -6.68
N LYS A 32 7.34 5.97 -5.48
CA LYS A 32 7.46 4.55 -5.17
C LYS A 32 6.06 3.95 -5.27
N GLU A 33 5.87 3.05 -6.23
CA GLU A 33 4.62 2.33 -6.37
C GLU A 33 4.40 1.48 -5.11
N VAL A 34 3.22 1.63 -4.51
CA VAL A 34 2.79 0.90 -3.31
C VAL A 34 1.40 0.32 -3.52
N VAL A 35 1.13 -0.81 -2.88
CA VAL A 35 -0.17 -1.47 -2.89
C VAL A 35 -0.60 -1.80 -1.47
N PHE A 36 -1.90 -1.88 -1.25
CA PHE A 36 -2.49 -2.60 -0.14
C PHE A 36 -2.57 -4.08 -0.46
N ILE A 37 -2.39 -4.90 0.56
CA ILE A 37 -2.91 -6.28 0.56
C ILE A 37 -4.31 -6.20 1.17
N LYS A 38 -5.31 -6.08 0.29
CA LYS A 38 -6.70 -5.81 0.63
C LYS A 38 -7.53 -7.08 0.53
N ALA A 39 -8.42 -7.31 1.48
CA ALA A 39 -9.38 -8.40 1.42
C ALA A 39 -10.23 -8.28 0.14
N PHE A 40 -10.48 -9.42 -0.50
CA PHE A 40 -11.29 -9.46 -1.71
C PHE A 40 -12.76 -9.17 -1.38
N TYR A 41 -13.26 -9.75 -0.29
CA TYR A 41 -14.60 -9.51 0.23
C TYR A 41 -14.57 -8.45 1.34
N PRO A 42 -15.63 -7.63 1.48
CA PRO A 42 -15.71 -6.63 2.54
C PRO A 42 -15.87 -7.26 3.93
N LEU A 43 -16.34 -8.51 4.00
CA LEU A 43 -16.80 -9.15 5.23
C LEU A 43 -17.85 -8.25 5.92
N ASP A 44 -17.55 -7.74 7.11
CA ASP A 44 -18.38 -6.85 7.90
C ASP A 44 -17.91 -5.38 7.90
N GLU A 45 -17.03 -5.01 6.96
CA GLU A 45 -16.53 -3.65 6.77
C GLU A 45 -16.70 -3.23 5.30
N PRO A 46 -17.66 -2.38 4.93
CA PRO A 46 -17.92 -2.00 3.54
C PRO A 46 -16.74 -1.25 2.87
N ARG A 47 -15.80 -0.76 3.67
CA ARG A 47 -14.56 -0.13 3.19
C ARG A 47 -13.41 -1.13 3.02
N PHE A 48 -13.70 -2.42 3.24
CA PHE A 48 -12.78 -3.54 3.22
C PHE A 48 -11.69 -3.46 4.30
N HIS A 49 -11.01 -4.58 4.44
CA HIS A 49 -9.91 -4.80 5.38
C HIS A 49 -8.57 -4.86 4.64
N CYS A 50 -7.56 -4.17 5.16
CA CYS A 50 -6.19 -4.17 4.66
C CYS A 50 -5.24 -4.68 5.75
N ILE A 51 -4.19 -5.42 5.39
CA ILE A 51 -3.16 -5.83 6.35
C ILE A 51 -2.48 -4.58 6.92
N ASP A 52 -2.45 -4.48 8.25
CA ASP A 52 -2.08 -3.26 8.98
C ASP A 52 -1.14 -3.56 10.15
N ILE A 53 -0.26 -2.61 10.43
CA ILE A 53 0.56 -2.59 11.65
C ILE A 53 -0.22 -1.88 12.77
N PRO A 54 -0.44 -2.52 13.93
CA PRO A 54 -1.15 -1.87 15.02
C PRO A 54 -0.50 -0.56 15.45
N GLY A 55 -1.29 0.52 15.50
CA GLY A 55 -0.84 1.81 15.96
C GLY A 55 -1.29 2.93 15.03
N HIS A 56 -0.72 4.12 15.19
CA HIS A 56 -1.01 5.25 14.32
C HIS A 56 0.13 6.26 14.40
N ARG A 57 0.65 6.69 13.24
CA ARG A 57 1.77 7.64 13.10
C ARG A 57 2.99 7.21 13.93
N ASP A 58 3.45 8.06 14.83
CA ASP A 58 4.56 7.86 15.76
C ASP A 58 4.35 6.69 16.74
N ARG A 59 3.12 6.16 16.83
CA ARG A 59 2.77 5.05 17.73
C ARG A 59 2.57 3.72 17.00
N VAL A 60 3.02 3.59 15.76
CA VAL A 60 3.04 2.30 15.04
C VAL A 60 3.93 1.31 15.79
N ARG A 61 3.42 0.12 16.05
CA ARG A 61 4.07 -0.92 16.85
C ARG A 61 4.59 -2.04 15.95
N THR A 62 5.74 -1.82 15.32
CA THR A 62 6.37 -2.80 14.41
C THR A 62 6.73 -4.14 15.07
N THR A 63 6.80 -4.20 16.40
CA THR A 63 7.03 -5.44 17.17
C THR A 63 5.75 -6.21 17.51
N ALA A 64 4.57 -5.63 17.25
CA ALA A 64 3.29 -6.30 17.49
C ALA A 64 2.95 -7.28 16.35
N ALA A 65 2.04 -8.21 16.63
CA ALA A 65 1.43 -9.00 15.57
C ALA A 65 0.56 -8.12 14.68
N LEU A 66 0.61 -8.37 13.37
CA LEU A 66 -0.23 -7.72 12.39
C LEU A 66 -1.70 -8.08 12.59
N LEU A 67 -2.57 -7.21 12.10
CA LEU A 67 -4.00 -7.41 12.04
C LEU A 67 -4.50 -6.98 10.66
N VAL A 68 -5.81 -7.08 10.43
CA VAL A 68 -6.43 -6.27 9.38
C VAL A 68 -7.22 -5.13 9.98
N HIS A 69 -7.17 -3.98 9.30
CA HIS A 69 -7.85 -2.76 9.68
C HIS A 69 -8.70 -2.27 8.51
N THR A 70 -9.73 -1.47 8.79
CA THR A 70 -10.42 -0.71 7.74
C THR A 70 -9.39 0.00 6.87
N CYS A 71 -9.36 -0.29 5.57
CA CYS A 71 -8.40 0.28 4.63
C CYS A 71 -8.39 1.82 4.69
N LYS A 72 -7.20 2.39 4.87
CA LYS A 72 -6.97 3.83 5.02
C LYS A 72 -6.74 4.47 3.65
N GLU A 73 -7.79 4.45 2.83
CA GLU A 73 -7.77 5.15 1.54
C GLU A 73 -7.54 6.67 1.77
N GLY A 74 -6.66 7.27 0.96
CA GLY A 74 -6.45 8.72 0.90
C GLY A 74 -5.67 9.39 2.04
N ILE A 75 -5.45 8.74 3.18
CA ILE A 75 -4.69 9.37 4.29
C ILE A 75 -4.12 8.36 5.30
N TRP A 76 -2.91 8.64 5.82
CA TRP A 76 -2.27 7.92 6.94
C TRP A 76 -2.21 6.38 6.80
N ASN A 77 -1.77 5.91 5.65
CA ASN A 77 -1.80 4.49 5.28
C ASN A 77 -0.42 3.86 5.12
N LEU A 78 0.65 4.54 5.57
CA LEU A 78 2.01 4.01 5.50
C LEU A 78 2.13 2.65 6.21
N ASP A 79 1.34 2.42 7.26
CA ASP A 79 1.20 1.16 8.01
C ASP A 79 0.37 0.08 7.31
N GLU A 80 -0.12 0.32 6.09
CA GLU A 80 -0.87 -0.64 5.26
C GLU A 80 -0.21 -0.86 3.88
N GLN A 81 0.85 -0.12 3.57
CA GLN A 81 1.51 -0.16 2.27
C GLN A 81 2.53 -1.29 2.13
N PHE A 82 2.51 -1.93 0.97
CA PHE A 82 3.43 -2.98 0.54
C PHE A 82 4.12 -2.61 -0.77
N ASP A 83 5.35 -3.08 -0.93
CA ASP A 83 6.15 -2.98 -2.14
C ASP A 83 5.71 -4.06 -3.15
N PRO A 84 5.00 -3.71 -4.25
CA PRO A 84 4.47 -4.70 -5.18
C PRO A 84 5.56 -5.51 -5.89
N ALA A 85 6.74 -4.92 -6.12
CA ALA A 85 7.86 -5.62 -6.71
C ALA A 85 8.46 -6.66 -5.75
N ALA A 86 8.43 -6.41 -4.44
CA ALA A 86 8.79 -7.39 -3.43
C ALA A 86 7.74 -8.51 -3.35
N VAL A 87 6.44 -8.18 -3.40
CA VAL A 87 5.35 -9.18 -3.38
C VAL A 87 5.48 -10.15 -4.55
N ALA A 88 5.77 -9.64 -5.76
CA ALA A 88 6.02 -10.46 -6.94
C ALA A 88 7.22 -11.43 -6.79
N LYS A 89 8.16 -11.13 -5.89
CA LYS A 89 9.32 -11.98 -5.55
C LYS A 89 9.09 -12.86 -4.33
N GLY A 90 7.87 -12.85 -3.78
CA GLY A 90 7.49 -13.65 -2.62
C GLY A 90 7.82 -13.03 -1.27
N MET A 91 8.13 -11.73 -1.21
CA MET A 91 8.33 -11.01 0.05
C MET A 91 7.21 -9.99 0.26
N LEU A 92 6.51 -10.07 1.39
CA LEU A 92 5.55 -9.03 1.77
C LEU A 92 6.30 -7.94 2.53
N ARG A 93 6.95 -7.04 1.78
CA ARG A 93 7.77 -5.95 2.34
C ARG A 93 6.93 -4.69 2.53
N MET A 94 7.00 -4.10 3.72
CA MET A 94 6.40 -2.81 4.04
C MET A 94 7.49 -1.72 3.92
N PRO A 95 7.51 -0.93 2.83
CA PRO A 95 8.68 -0.14 2.45
C PRO A 95 9.00 1.00 3.42
N GLU A 96 8.00 1.61 4.05
CA GLU A 96 8.20 2.67 5.05
C GLU A 96 9.04 2.19 6.24
N TYR A 97 8.82 0.96 6.68
CA TYR A 97 9.48 0.41 7.86
C TYR A 97 10.73 -0.42 7.52
N GLY A 98 10.93 -0.77 6.24
CA GLY A 98 12.03 -1.63 5.82
C GLY A 98 11.94 -3.07 6.38
N LEU A 99 10.73 -3.53 6.72
CA LEU A 99 10.48 -4.83 7.32
C LEU A 99 9.62 -5.72 6.42
N CYS A 100 9.72 -7.03 6.65
CA CYS A 100 8.96 -8.04 5.92
C CYS A 100 8.05 -8.82 6.87
N VAL A 101 6.90 -9.24 6.36
CA VAL A 101 5.97 -10.11 7.10
C VAL A 101 6.57 -11.51 7.23
N ALA A 102 6.65 -11.97 8.48
CA ALA A 102 7.06 -13.31 8.85
C ALA A 102 5.94 -14.01 9.64
N ALA A 103 5.67 -15.27 9.33
CA ALA A 103 4.92 -16.13 10.24
C ALA A 103 5.78 -16.49 11.47
N ALA A 104 5.17 -16.54 12.66
CA ALA A 104 5.88 -16.97 13.87
C ALA A 104 6.26 -18.47 13.81
N SER A 105 5.46 -19.28 13.13
CA SER A 105 5.65 -20.70 12.87
C SER A 105 4.81 -21.11 11.66
N ALA A 106 5.02 -22.32 11.13
CA ALA A 106 4.21 -22.88 10.03
C ALA A 106 2.98 -23.67 10.53
N THR A 107 2.34 -23.19 11.60
CA THR A 107 1.19 -23.85 12.24
C THR A 107 -0.05 -22.97 12.17
N ASP A 108 -1.24 -23.59 12.28
CA ASP A 108 -2.49 -22.84 12.34
C ASP A 108 -2.52 -21.96 13.60
N GLY A 109 -3.09 -20.76 13.47
CA GLY A 109 -3.08 -19.73 14.51
C GLY A 109 -1.75 -18.99 14.67
N ALA A 110 -0.71 -19.30 13.87
CA ALA A 110 0.56 -18.58 13.96
C ALA A 110 0.35 -17.10 13.63
N LYS A 111 0.87 -16.24 14.52
CA LYS A 111 0.82 -14.79 14.35
C LYS A 111 1.73 -14.38 13.19
N LEU A 112 1.32 -13.34 12.47
CA LEU A 112 2.17 -12.64 11.52
C LEU A 112 2.83 -11.46 12.21
N THR A 113 4.14 -11.32 12.08
CA THR A 113 4.92 -10.23 12.70
C THR A 113 5.87 -9.63 11.67
N LEU A 114 6.37 -8.43 11.95
CA LEU A 114 7.40 -7.83 11.12
C LEU A 114 8.80 -8.20 11.63
N LYS A 115 9.67 -8.54 10.69
CA LYS A 115 11.07 -8.89 10.92
C LYS A 115 11.96 -8.21 9.86
N LYS A 116 13.26 -8.18 10.13
CA LYS A 116 14.23 -7.81 9.09
C LYS A 116 14.04 -8.74 7.90
N CYS A 117 13.98 -8.16 6.70
CA CYS A 117 13.85 -8.94 5.47
C CYS A 117 15.11 -9.80 5.27
N ASP A 118 14.96 -11.11 5.36
CA ASP A 118 16.05 -12.08 5.22
C ASP A 118 15.71 -13.27 4.30
N GLY A 119 14.48 -13.32 3.77
CA GLY A 119 14.06 -14.34 2.82
C GLY A 119 13.93 -15.74 3.42
N THR A 120 13.89 -15.86 4.75
CA THR A 120 13.66 -17.14 5.45
C THR A 120 12.38 -17.83 4.99
N ALA A 121 12.27 -19.14 5.24
CA ALA A 121 11.10 -19.93 4.86
C ALA A 121 9.78 -19.37 5.43
N LEU A 122 9.82 -18.73 6.60
CA LEU A 122 8.68 -18.10 7.26
C LEU A 122 8.35 -16.68 6.71
N GLN A 123 9.20 -16.12 5.85
CA GLN A 123 9.02 -14.83 5.16
C GLN A 123 8.77 -14.97 3.65
N ASN A 124 8.77 -16.19 3.14
CA ASN A 124 8.66 -16.45 1.70
C ASN A 124 7.23 -16.89 1.35
N TRP A 125 6.55 -16.08 0.56
CA TRP A 125 5.13 -16.20 0.26
C TRP A 125 4.90 -16.44 -1.24
N ARG A 126 3.80 -17.11 -1.58
CA ARG A 126 3.27 -17.19 -2.93
C ARG A 126 1.93 -16.47 -2.98
N PHE A 127 1.78 -15.54 -3.91
CA PHE A 127 0.48 -14.99 -4.26
C PHE A 127 -0.05 -15.71 -5.49
N GLU A 128 -0.95 -16.66 -5.28
CA GLU A 128 -1.50 -17.52 -6.33
C GLU A 128 -2.99 -17.74 -6.09
N ASN A 129 -3.81 -17.68 -7.15
CA ASN A 129 -5.27 -17.81 -7.05
C ASN A 129 -5.88 -16.90 -5.98
N TYR A 130 -5.40 -15.65 -5.92
CA TYR A 130 -5.78 -14.62 -4.93
C TYR A 130 -5.49 -15.00 -3.47
N ARG A 131 -4.73 -16.06 -3.18
CA ARG A 131 -4.33 -16.45 -1.83
C ARG A 131 -2.87 -16.14 -1.58
N LEU A 132 -2.55 -15.74 -0.35
CA LEU A 132 -1.17 -15.58 0.12
C LEU A 132 -0.77 -16.81 0.94
N ARG A 133 0.02 -17.67 0.31
CA ARG A 133 0.45 -18.96 0.86
C ARG A 133 1.89 -18.92 1.32
N LEU A 134 2.22 -19.64 2.39
CA LEU A 134 3.62 -19.81 2.77
C LEU A 134 4.32 -20.73 1.75
N LYS A 135 5.42 -20.30 1.14
CA LYS A 135 6.07 -21.04 0.04
C LYS A 135 6.54 -22.43 0.45
N ALA A 136 7.05 -22.56 1.67
CA ALA A 136 7.52 -23.84 2.22
C ALA A 136 6.38 -24.73 2.76
N HIS A 137 5.20 -24.15 3.02
CA HIS A 137 4.03 -24.83 3.55
C HIS A 137 2.78 -24.36 2.78
N PRO A 138 2.57 -24.85 1.55
CA PRO A 138 1.55 -24.31 0.64
C PRO A 138 0.11 -24.58 1.10
N ASP A 139 -0.07 -25.44 2.10
CA ASP A 139 -1.34 -25.65 2.81
C ASP A 139 -1.66 -24.51 3.80
N LYS A 140 -0.74 -23.57 4.04
CA LYS A 140 -0.90 -22.46 4.97
C LYS A 140 -1.14 -21.13 4.27
N CYS A 141 -2.27 -20.51 4.58
CA CYS A 141 -2.74 -19.25 4.02
C CYS A 141 -2.80 -18.15 5.09
N ILE A 142 -2.41 -16.93 4.71
CA ILE A 142 -2.76 -15.73 5.49
C ILE A 142 -4.28 -15.58 5.51
N THR A 143 -4.85 -15.58 6.71
CA THR A 143 -6.29 -15.72 6.93
C THR A 143 -6.78 -14.70 7.96
N ILE A 144 -7.85 -13.99 7.61
CA ILE A 144 -8.57 -13.12 8.56
C ILE A 144 -9.33 -14.00 9.57
N GLY A 145 -9.32 -13.63 10.85
CA GLY A 145 -9.96 -14.39 11.93
C GLY A 145 -11.48 -14.54 11.77
N THR A 146 -12.12 -15.47 12.46
CA THR A 146 -13.57 -15.74 12.32
C THR A 146 -14.45 -14.78 13.12
N GLU A 147 -13.89 -14.06 14.08
CA GLU A 147 -14.60 -13.13 14.94
C GLU A 147 -15.07 -11.87 14.19
N PRO A 148 -16.17 -11.22 14.61
CA PRO A 148 -16.56 -9.93 14.06
C PRO A 148 -15.47 -8.87 14.25
N SER A 149 -15.39 -7.94 13.29
CA SER A 149 -14.56 -6.76 13.35
C SER A 149 -14.93 -5.90 14.57
N ARG A 150 -13.93 -5.32 15.21
CA ARG A 150 -14.07 -4.53 16.43
C ARG A 150 -13.62 -3.10 16.21
N LEU A 151 -14.39 -2.17 16.77
CA LEU A 151 -14.08 -0.74 16.72
C LEU A 151 -12.73 -0.46 17.40
N THR A 152 -11.80 0.13 16.63
CA THR A 152 -10.47 0.45 17.14
C THR A 152 -10.52 1.64 18.10
N ARG A 153 -9.46 1.82 18.89
CA ARG A 153 -9.37 2.99 19.78
C ARG A 153 -9.43 4.31 18.98
N GLY A 154 -8.85 4.33 17.79
CA GLY A 154 -8.95 5.45 16.85
C GLY A 154 -10.36 5.60 16.28
N GLY A 155 -10.97 4.49 15.85
CA GLY A 155 -12.35 4.46 15.35
C GLY A 155 -13.39 4.95 16.35
N ARG A 156 -13.19 4.73 17.66
CA ARG A 156 -14.06 5.29 18.72
C ARG A 156 -14.06 6.82 18.78
N ARG A 157 -13.02 7.47 18.26
CA ARG A 157 -12.79 8.92 18.35
C ARG A 157 -13.03 9.66 17.04
N LEU A 158 -13.17 8.94 15.93
CA LEU A 158 -13.29 9.50 14.59
C LEU A 158 -14.66 9.17 13.99
N PRO A 159 -15.31 10.09 13.25
CA PRO A 159 -16.57 9.80 12.55
C PRO A 159 -16.47 8.61 11.60
N SER A 160 -15.28 8.35 11.06
CA SER A 160 -15.01 7.21 10.19
C SER A 160 -15.11 5.85 10.89
N ARG A 161 -15.13 5.75 12.23
CA ARG A 161 -15.46 4.49 12.93
C ARG A 161 -14.66 3.26 12.44
N HIS A 162 -13.34 3.42 12.25
CA HIS A 162 -12.51 2.32 11.76
C HIS A 162 -12.53 1.10 12.69
N MET A 163 -12.53 -0.08 12.07
CA MET A 163 -12.61 -1.39 12.67
C MET A 163 -11.32 -2.18 12.42
N ALA A 164 -11.08 -3.20 13.23
CA ALA A 164 -9.99 -4.14 13.06
C ALA A 164 -10.43 -5.57 13.39
N ARG A 165 -9.72 -6.54 12.81
CA ARG A 165 -9.97 -7.98 12.98
C ARG A 165 -8.63 -8.73 13.00
N SER A 166 -8.58 -9.89 13.63
CA SER A 166 -7.34 -10.65 13.75
C SER A 166 -6.87 -11.19 12.41
N LEU A 167 -5.56 -11.43 12.32
CA LEU A 167 -4.88 -11.98 11.16
C LEU A 167 -3.89 -13.05 11.63
N ALA A 168 -3.97 -14.23 11.04
CA ALA A 168 -3.10 -15.34 11.40
C ALA A 168 -2.87 -16.26 10.19
N LEU A 169 -1.93 -17.18 10.35
CA LEU A 169 -1.79 -18.32 9.45
C LEU A 169 -2.86 -19.37 9.78
N ALA A 170 -3.49 -19.96 8.77
CA ALA A 170 -4.40 -21.10 8.93
C ALA A 170 -4.32 -22.02 7.71
N ALA A 171 -4.89 -23.22 7.82
CA ALA A 171 -5.08 -24.10 6.68
C ALA A 171 -5.84 -23.37 5.55
N CYS A 172 -5.31 -23.44 4.33
CA CYS A 172 -6.01 -23.01 3.14
C CYS A 172 -7.28 -23.86 2.97
N SER A 173 -8.45 -23.23 2.93
CA SER A 173 -9.73 -23.93 2.86
C SER A 173 -10.76 -23.12 2.07
N GLU A 174 -11.72 -23.81 1.46
CA GLU A 174 -12.89 -23.20 0.85
C GLU A 174 -13.88 -22.67 1.90
N ASP A 175 -13.93 -23.27 3.10
CA ASP A 175 -14.74 -22.76 4.23
C ASP A 175 -14.23 -21.41 4.77
N ALA A 176 -12.98 -21.07 4.43
CA ALA A 176 -12.32 -19.82 4.78
C ALA A 176 -12.13 -18.89 3.56
N LEU A 177 -12.74 -19.19 2.40
CA LEU A 177 -12.52 -18.50 1.13
C LEU A 177 -12.60 -16.97 1.28
N GLU A 178 -13.69 -16.44 1.83
CA GLU A 178 -13.89 -14.99 1.96
C GLU A 178 -12.84 -14.28 2.82
N ARG A 179 -12.16 -15.03 3.71
CA ARG A 179 -11.13 -14.54 4.63
C ARG A 179 -9.70 -14.84 4.17
N GLN A 180 -9.55 -15.54 3.05
CA GLN A 180 -8.27 -15.96 2.48
C GLN A 180 -8.01 -15.40 1.08
N LEU A 181 -9.00 -14.77 0.45
CA LEU A 181 -8.82 -14.08 -0.82
C LEU A 181 -8.38 -12.63 -0.61
N TRP A 182 -7.31 -12.28 -1.31
CA TRP A 182 -6.62 -11.00 -1.27
C TRP A 182 -6.48 -10.43 -2.67
N ARG A 183 -6.41 -9.10 -2.77
CA ARG A 183 -6.05 -8.36 -3.98
C ARG A 183 -4.95 -7.37 -3.65
N LEU A 184 -4.08 -7.14 -4.62
CA LEU A 184 -3.11 -6.05 -4.58
C LEU A 184 -3.78 -4.84 -5.21
N GLU A 185 -4.02 -3.80 -4.43
CA GLU A 185 -4.76 -2.61 -4.89
C GLU A 185 -3.98 -1.36 -4.47
N ARG A 186 -3.77 -0.43 -5.40
CA ARG A 186 -3.11 0.84 -5.07
C ARG A 186 -4.02 1.64 -4.11
N PRO A 187 -3.46 2.31 -3.08
CA PRO A 187 -4.23 3.23 -2.27
C PRO A 187 -4.86 4.30 -3.16
N MET A 188 -6.16 4.49 -3.02
CA MET A 188 -6.89 5.52 -3.76
C MET A 188 -6.87 6.83 -2.98
N GLN A 189 -6.79 7.97 -3.67
CA GLN A 189 -6.98 9.28 -3.06
C GLN A 189 -8.47 9.54 -2.80
N ARG A 190 -9.05 8.82 -1.83
CA ARG A 190 -10.45 9.03 -1.42
C ARG A 190 -10.46 9.94 -0.20
N THR A 191 -10.93 11.17 -0.37
CA THR A 191 -11.22 12.09 0.74
C THR A 191 -12.72 12.06 1.03
N GLY A 192 -13.12 11.39 2.11
CA GLY A 192 -14.51 11.38 2.56
C GLY A 192 -14.98 10.05 3.14
N SER A 193 -16.05 10.11 3.92
CA SER A 193 -16.73 8.93 4.43
C SER A 193 -17.36 8.17 3.26
N ILE A 194 -16.92 6.94 3.00
CA ILE A 194 -17.73 5.96 2.27
C ILE A 194 -18.85 5.56 3.25
N MET A 195 -19.89 6.38 3.35
CA MET A 195 -21.03 6.18 4.25
C MET A 195 -22.32 6.63 3.54
N PRO A 196 -23.42 5.86 3.66
CA PRO A 196 -23.50 4.42 3.45
C PRO A 196 -24.52 4.11 2.33
N PHE A 197 -24.57 2.85 1.88
CA PHE A 197 -25.82 2.35 1.30
C PHE A 197 -26.89 2.39 2.40
N LYS A 198 -28.01 3.04 2.10
CA LYS A 198 -29.26 2.85 2.85
C LYS A 198 -29.80 1.45 2.59
#